data_AF-A0A1M4YJG5-F1
#
_entry.id   AF-A0A1M4YJG5-F1
#
_cell.length_a   1.000
_cell.length_b   1.000
_cell.length_c   1.000
_cell.angle_alpha   90.00
_cell.angle_beta   90.00
_cell.angle_gamma   90.00
#
_symmetry.space_group_name_H-M   'P 1'
#
loop_
_entity.id
_entity.type
_entity.pdbx_description
1 polymer ?
#
loop_
_entity_poly.entity_id
_entity_poly.type
_entity_poly.pdbx_seq_one_letter_code
_entity_poly.pdbx_strand_id
1 'polypeptide(L)'
;MKTRNILIGILTLLTFATYAQNEKNEKVETKTAVTELKVETENLDELKNFDWNMVKEMFKENDAEQEITLAFAYVNKSEIDKSKVRVDNFEMKLTGKTADLDKLTARLKKSFDKLDEIDGRNIKN
;
A
#
# COMPACT_ATOMS: atom_id res chain seq x y z
N MET A 1 40.44 -17.28 57.64
CA MET A 1 39.39 -16.25 57.50
C MET A 1 39.33 -15.55 56.13
N LYS A 2 40.04 -16.01 55.07
CA LYS A 2 40.09 -15.27 53.79
C LYS A 2 39.14 -15.77 52.70
N THR A 3 38.68 -17.03 52.74
CA THR A 3 37.83 -17.62 51.69
C THR A 3 36.33 -17.38 51.91
N ARG A 4 35.88 -17.25 53.16
CA ARG A 4 34.47 -16.97 53.49
C ARG A 4 33.98 -15.61 52.96
N ASN A 5 34.86 -14.60 52.95
CA ASN A 5 34.50 -13.26 52.50
C ASN A 5 34.48 -13.14 50.97
N ILE A 6 35.20 -14.02 50.26
CA ILE A 6 35.20 -14.09 48.79
C ILE A 6 33.89 -14.69 48.28
N LEU A 7 33.36 -15.71 48.96
CA LEU A 7 32.08 -16.34 48.58
C LEU A 7 30.90 -15.35 48.66
N ILE A 8 30.88 -14.50 49.67
CA ILE A 8 29.82 -13.49 49.86
C ILE A 8 29.86 -12.46 48.74
N GLY A 9 31.07 -12.02 48.33
CA GLY A 9 31.23 -11.06 47.22
C GLY A 9 30.76 -11.60 45.88
N ILE A 10 31.03 -12.87 45.58
CA ILE A 10 30.57 -13.53 44.34
C ILE A 10 29.05 -13.71 44.34
N LEU A 11 28.46 -14.04 45.49
CA LEU A 11 27.01 -14.21 45.62
C LEU A 11 26.26 -12.88 45.40
N THR A 12 26.81 -11.75 45.84
CA THR A 12 26.20 -10.42 45.63
C THR A 12 26.30 -9.91 44.18
N LEU A 13 27.26 -10.38 43.38
CA LEU A 13 27.39 -9.97 41.97
C LEU A 13 26.38 -10.68 41.06
N LEU A 14 25.94 -11.89 41.42
CA LEU A 14 24.99 -12.68 40.64
C LEU A 14 23.56 -12.11 40.66
N THR A 15 23.16 -11.41 41.74
CA THR A 15 21.81 -10.87 41.89
C THR A 15 21.51 -9.66 41.00
N PHE A 16 22.54 -8.93 40.56
CA PHE A 16 22.35 -7.77 39.68
C PHE A 16 22.27 -8.14 38.19
N ALA A 17 22.89 -9.25 37.78
CA ALA A 17 22.90 -9.69 36.39
C ALA A 17 21.52 -10.22 35.92
N THR A 18 20.68 -10.72 36.84
CA THR A 18 19.38 -11.30 36.51
C THR A 18 18.31 -10.25 36.19
N TYR A 19 18.46 -9.01 36.66
CA TYR A 19 17.52 -7.91 36.37
C TYR A 19 17.76 -7.23 35.02
N ALA A 20 18.93 -7.41 34.40
CA ALA A 20 19.28 -6.80 33.11
C ALA A 20 18.69 -7.55 31.90
N GLN A 21 18.25 -8.81 32.07
CA GLN A 21 17.76 -9.65 30.97
C GLN A 21 16.23 -9.69 30.84
N ASN A 22 15.51 -8.78 31.51
CA ASN A 22 14.07 -8.61 31.30
C ASN A 22 13.78 -7.59 30.19
N GLU A 23 14.51 -7.66 29.07
CA GLU A 23 13.96 -7.16 27.81
C GLU A 23 12.89 -8.16 27.41
N LYS A 24 11.63 -7.82 27.74
CA LYS A 24 10.48 -8.46 27.09
C LYS A 24 10.80 -8.42 25.59
N ASN A 25 11.02 -9.59 25.01
CA ASN A 25 10.93 -9.79 23.58
C ASN A 25 9.46 -9.63 23.18
N GLU A 26 8.90 -8.44 23.40
CA GLU A 26 7.78 -8.00 22.60
C GLU A 26 8.36 -7.92 21.20
N LYS A 27 8.03 -8.91 20.36
CA LYS A 27 8.11 -8.72 18.93
C LYS A 27 7.38 -7.41 18.67
N VAL A 28 8.14 -6.35 18.46
CA VAL A 28 7.59 -5.12 17.90
C VAL A 28 7.22 -5.52 16.47
N GLU A 29 5.99 -5.99 16.29
CA GLU A 29 5.37 -6.02 14.99
C GLU A 29 5.30 -4.56 14.55
N THR A 30 6.35 -4.10 13.87
CA THR A 30 6.30 -2.84 13.15
C THR A 30 5.21 -3.02 12.12
N LYS A 31 4.05 -2.42 12.36
CA LYS A 31 2.99 -2.28 11.37
C LYS A 31 3.61 -1.56 10.17
N THR A 32 4.02 -2.30 9.16
CA THR A 32 4.54 -1.71 7.92
C THR A 32 3.36 -1.09 7.20
N ALA A 33 3.39 0.22 7.08
CA ALA A 33 2.28 0.94 6.52
C ALA A 33 2.43 1.02 4.99
N VAL A 34 1.34 0.78 4.27
CA VAL A 34 1.31 0.77 2.80
C VAL A 34 1.17 2.20 2.30
N THR A 35 2.12 2.73 1.55
CA THR A 35 2.07 4.14 1.09
C THR A 35 1.67 4.27 -0.37
N GLU A 36 1.77 3.20 -1.16
CA GLU A 36 1.49 3.25 -2.59
C GLU A 36 0.91 1.93 -3.09
N LEU A 37 -0.14 2.04 -3.91
CA LEU A 37 -0.60 0.98 -4.79
C LEU A 37 -0.39 1.45 -6.24
N LYS A 38 0.40 0.69 -7.00
CA LYS A 38 0.54 0.88 -8.44
C LYS A 38 0.02 -0.35 -9.18
N VAL A 39 -0.89 -0.12 -10.11
CA VAL A 39 -1.43 -1.13 -11.03
C VAL A 39 -1.09 -0.69 -12.45
N GLU A 40 -0.54 -1.60 -13.24
CA GLU A 40 -0.24 -1.38 -14.65
C GLU A 40 -0.88 -2.51 -15.45
N THR A 41 -1.62 -2.19 -16.49
CA THR A 41 -2.32 -3.18 -17.32
C THR A 41 -2.37 -2.72 -18.78
N GLU A 42 -2.54 -3.71 -19.65
CA GLU A 42 -2.74 -3.53 -21.09
C GLU A 42 -4.21 -3.73 -21.49
N ASN A 43 -5.08 -3.99 -20.50
CA ASN A 43 -6.47 -4.31 -20.69
C ASN A 43 -7.37 -3.30 -19.96
N LEU A 44 -8.14 -2.52 -20.72
CA LEU A 44 -9.08 -1.55 -20.14
C LEU A 44 -10.16 -2.22 -19.29
N ASP A 45 -10.57 -3.45 -19.62
CA ASP A 45 -11.60 -4.15 -18.87
C ASP A 45 -11.11 -4.61 -17.48
N GLU A 46 -9.80 -4.79 -17.31
CA GLU A 46 -9.22 -5.06 -15.97
C GLU A 46 -9.30 -3.83 -15.07
N LEU A 47 -9.15 -2.63 -15.61
CA LEU A 47 -9.34 -1.38 -14.85
C LEU A 47 -10.81 -1.20 -14.45
N LYS A 48 -11.76 -1.53 -15.34
CA LYS A 48 -13.21 -1.44 -15.08
C LYS A 48 -13.64 -2.41 -13.98
N ASN A 49 -13.16 -3.65 -14.06
CA ASN A 49 -13.54 -4.74 -13.16
C ASN A 49 -12.58 -4.90 -11.97
N PHE A 50 -11.75 -3.88 -11.72
CA PHE A 50 -10.78 -3.91 -10.63
C PHE A 50 -11.46 -4.11 -9.27
N ASP A 51 -10.93 -5.03 -8.47
CA ASP A 51 -11.47 -5.32 -7.13
C ASP A 51 -11.07 -4.24 -6.12
N TRP A 52 -11.96 -3.26 -5.96
CA TRP A 52 -11.78 -2.18 -5.00
C TRP A 52 -11.76 -2.63 -3.53
N ASN A 53 -12.26 -3.82 -3.20
CA ASN A 53 -12.17 -4.34 -1.83
C ASN A 53 -10.73 -4.68 -1.47
N MET A 54 -9.93 -5.14 -2.43
CA MET A 54 -8.49 -5.37 -2.22
C MET A 54 -7.78 -4.10 -1.77
N VAL A 55 -8.15 -2.94 -2.31
CA VAL A 55 -7.60 -1.65 -1.88
C VAL A 55 -7.91 -1.39 -0.41
N LYS A 56 -9.17 -1.56 0.00
CA LYS A 56 -9.56 -1.37 1.41
C LYS A 56 -8.76 -2.27 2.33
N GLU A 57 -8.59 -3.53 1.96
CA GLU A 57 -7.84 -4.50 2.75
C GLU A 57 -6.34 -4.15 2.84
N MET A 58 -5.72 -3.66 1.75
CA MET A 58 -4.31 -3.28 1.76
C MET A 58 -4.01 -2.11 2.69
N PHE A 59 -4.92 -1.13 2.77
CA PHE A 59 -4.71 0.09 3.54
C PHE A 59 -5.37 0.04 4.94
N LYS A 60 -5.99 -1.09 5.35
CA LYS A 60 -6.76 -1.17 6.60
C LYS A 60 -5.94 -0.96 7.88
N GLU A 61 -4.67 -1.34 7.87
CA GLU A 61 -3.77 -1.22 9.03
C GLU A 61 -3.02 0.12 9.07
N ASN A 62 -3.23 0.99 8.08
CA ASN A 62 -2.58 2.29 8.03
C ASN A 62 -3.19 3.28 9.03
N ASP A 63 -2.36 4.20 9.48
CA ASP A 63 -2.84 5.38 10.19
C ASP A 63 -3.71 6.25 9.27
N ALA A 64 -4.79 6.80 9.83
CA ALA A 64 -5.75 7.64 9.12
C ALA A 64 -5.11 8.86 8.43
N GLU A 65 -4.10 9.45 9.09
CA GLU A 65 -3.38 10.63 8.61
C GLU A 65 -2.25 10.31 7.64
N GLN A 66 -1.93 9.03 7.44
CA GLN A 66 -0.86 8.61 6.55
C GLN A 66 -1.19 8.98 5.11
N GLU A 67 -0.20 9.54 4.42
CA GLU A 67 -0.30 9.83 3.00
C GLU A 67 -0.16 8.54 2.20
N ILE A 68 -1.11 8.32 1.29
CA ILE A 68 -1.19 7.17 0.41
C ILE A 68 -1.38 7.62 -1.04
N THR A 69 -0.91 6.80 -1.96
CA THR A 69 -1.02 7.03 -3.40
C THR A 69 -1.64 5.83 -4.09
N LEU A 70 -2.63 6.09 -4.95
CA LEU A 70 -3.23 5.11 -5.85
C LEU A 70 -2.86 5.52 -7.29
N ALA A 71 -2.11 4.67 -7.98
CA ALA A 71 -1.65 4.89 -9.35
C ALA A 71 -2.10 3.74 -10.27
N PHE A 72 -2.77 4.07 -11.37
CA PHE A 72 -3.23 3.13 -12.37
C PHE A 72 -2.75 3.55 -13.75
N ALA A 73 -2.00 2.68 -14.42
CA ALA A 73 -1.45 2.90 -15.74
C ALA A 73 -2.06 1.93 -16.76
N TYR A 74 -2.47 2.46 -17.90
CA TYR A 74 -2.86 1.70 -19.07
C TYR A 74 -1.79 1.84 -20.15
N VAL A 75 -1.33 0.71 -20.68
CA VAL A 75 -0.36 0.64 -21.78
C VAL A 75 -1.05 0.00 -22.99
N ASN A 76 -1.30 0.79 -24.02
CA ASN A 76 -1.82 0.28 -25.28
C ASN A 76 -0.69 -0.30 -26.13
N LYS A 77 -0.68 -1.62 -26.31
CA LYS A 77 0.26 -2.32 -27.21
C LYS A 77 -0.25 -2.47 -28.64
N SER A 78 -1.44 -1.98 -28.96
CA SER A 78 -2.00 -2.07 -30.31
C SER A 78 -1.17 -1.25 -31.30
N GLU A 79 -1.05 -1.75 -32.52
CA GLU A 79 -0.37 -1.01 -33.59
C GLU A 79 -1.05 0.35 -33.85
N ILE A 80 -0.23 1.35 -34.18
CA ILE A 80 -0.71 2.71 -34.39
C ILE A 80 -1.39 2.84 -35.76
N ASP A 81 -2.69 2.56 -35.80
CA ASP A 81 -3.55 2.90 -36.93
C ASP A 81 -4.12 4.32 -36.73
N LYS A 82 -3.59 5.30 -37.48
CA LYS A 82 -4.03 6.71 -37.42
C LYS A 82 -5.47 6.92 -37.92
N SER A 83 -6.08 5.93 -38.56
CA SER A 83 -7.45 6.02 -39.08
C SER A 83 -8.52 5.65 -38.06
N LYS A 84 -8.14 5.07 -36.92
CA LYS A 84 -9.07 4.59 -35.88
C LYS A 84 -8.93 5.40 -34.61
N VAL A 85 -10.07 5.68 -33.98
CA VAL A 85 -10.08 6.21 -32.61
C VAL A 85 -9.59 5.11 -31.68
N ARG A 86 -8.64 5.43 -30.81
CA ARG A 86 -8.15 4.53 -29.77
C ARG A 86 -7.85 5.32 -28.51
N VAL A 87 -7.87 4.61 -27.38
CA VAL A 87 -7.31 5.13 -26.12
C VAL A 87 -5.80 4.95 -26.16
N ASP A 88 -5.03 6.03 -25.98
CA ASP A 88 -3.57 5.96 -25.90
C ASP A 88 -3.11 5.62 -24.48
N ASN A 89 -1.81 5.44 -24.27
CA ASN A 89 -1.24 5.22 -22.94
C ASN A 89 -1.68 6.33 -21.98
N PHE A 90 -2.10 5.96 -20.78
CA PHE A 90 -2.44 6.94 -19.75
C PHE A 90 -2.02 6.44 -18.36
N GLU A 91 -1.81 7.40 -17.46
CA GLU A 91 -1.61 7.14 -16.04
C GLU A 91 -2.54 8.05 -15.23
N MET A 92 -3.23 7.44 -14.27
CA MET A 92 -4.09 8.11 -13.31
C MET A 92 -3.50 7.95 -11.92
N LYS A 93 -3.10 9.07 -11.30
CA LYS A 93 -2.50 9.10 -9.97
C LYS A 93 -3.31 10.00 -9.04
N LEU A 94 -3.73 9.47 -7.90
CA LEU A 94 -4.33 10.24 -6.82
C LEU A 94 -3.59 10.00 -5.52
N THR A 95 -3.29 11.09 -4.82
CA THR A 95 -2.63 11.08 -3.51
C THR A 95 -3.53 11.76 -2.49
N GLY A 96 -3.54 11.23 -1.26
CA GLY A 96 -4.32 11.78 -0.16
C GLY A 96 -4.09 11.00 1.13
N LYS A 97 -4.84 11.32 2.18
CA LYS A 97 -4.75 10.59 3.45
C LYS A 97 -5.48 9.25 3.39
N THR A 98 -5.08 8.26 4.19
CA THR A 98 -5.81 7.00 4.34
C THR A 98 -7.27 7.24 4.72
N ALA A 99 -7.56 8.25 5.54
CA ALA A 99 -8.93 8.65 5.89
C ALA A 99 -9.80 9.04 4.67
N ASP A 100 -9.18 9.47 3.57
CA ASP A 100 -9.84 9.82 2.32
C ASP A 100 -9.93 8.63 1.34
N LEU A 101 -9.55 7.40 1.73
CA LEU A 101 -9.44 6.27 0.82
C LEU A 101 -10.72 6.00 0.01
N ASP A 102 -11.90 6.03 0.65
CA ASP A 102 -13.18 5.85 -0.04
C ASP A 102 -13.44 6.95 -1.09
N LYS A 103 -12.98 8.18 -0.83
CA LYS A 103 -13.10 9.30 -1.77
C LYS A 103 -12.10 9.17 -2.92
N LEU A 104 -10.87 8.73 -2.65
CA LEU A 104 -9.86 8.47 -3.69
C LEU A 104 -10.32 7.34 -4.62
N THR A 105 -10.77 6.21 -4.06
CA THR A 105 -11.28 5.07 -4.84
C THR A 105 -12.53 5.43 -5.65
N ALA A 106 -13.49 6.18 -5.07
CA ALA A 106 -14.66 6.63 -5.81
C ALA A 106 -14.32 7.55 -6.99
N ARG A 107 -13.30 8.42 -6.86
CA ARG A 107 -12.83 9.29 -7.95
C ARG A 107 -12.19 8.50 -9.09
N LEU A 108 -11.37 7.49 -8.76
CA LEU A 108 -10.76 6.62 -9.76
C LEU A 108 -11.82 5.77 -10.47
N LYS A 109 -12.73 5.14 -9.70
CA LYS A 109 -13.85 4.37 -10.26
C LYS A 109 -14.67 5.18 -11.25
N LYS A 110 -15.08 6.39 -10.87
CA LYS A 110 -15.81 7.31 -11.77
C LYS A 110 -15.03 7.66 -13.03
N SER A 111 -13.70 7.68 -12.96
CA SER A 111 -12.85 7.96 -14.12
C SER A 111 -12.80 6.77 -15.07
N PHE A 112 -12.73 5.54 -14.53
CA PHE A 112 -12.80 4.31 -15.34
C PHE A 112 -14.18 4.12 -15.97
N ASP A 113 -15.26 4.43 -15.26
CA ASP A 113 -16.62 4.39 -15.82
C ASP A 113 -16.76 5.31 -17.05
N LYS A 114 -16.08 6.48 -17.04
CA LYS A 114 -16.08 7.41 -18.17
C LYS A 114 -15.22 6.96 -19.35
N LEU A 115 -14.21 6.12 -19.14
CA LEU A 115 -13.42 5.57 -20.24
C LEU A 115 -14.28 4.66 -21.14
N ASP A 116 -15.25 3.96 -20.55
CA ASP A 116 -16.21 3.11 -21.28
C ASP A 116 -17.09 3.94 -22.24
N GLU A 117 -17.51 5.14 -21.83
CA GLU A 117 -18.24 6.07 -22.70
C GLU A 117 -17.41 6.54 -23.90
N ILE A 118 -16.07 6.48 -23.83
CA ILE A 118 -15.17 6.92 -24.90
C ILE A 118 -14.86 5.75 -25.84
N ASP A 119 -14.58 4.56 -25.29
CA ASP A 119 -14.27 3.35 -26.06
C ASP A 119 -15.50 2.82 -26.83
N GLY A 120 -16.70 2.90 -26.23
CA GLY A 120 -17.96 2.50 -26.86
C GLY A 120 -18.52 3.51 -27.87
N ARG A 121 -18.00 4.75 -27.91
CA ARG A 121 -18.35 5.71 -28.95
C ARG A 121 -17.53 5.42 -30.20
N ASN A 122 -18.11 4.61 -31.09
CA ASN A 122 -18.04 4.92 -32.51
C ASN A 122 -18.45 6.40 -32.65
N ILE A 123 -17.46 7.30 -32.70
CA ILE A 123 -17.68 8.70 -33.03
C ILE A 123 -18.15 8.68 -34.49
N LYS A 124 -19.46 8.53 -34.67
CA LYS A 124 -20.15 8.79 -35.93
C LYS A 124 -20.00 10.29 -36.17
N ASN A 125 -18.92 10.66 -36.85
CA ASN A 125 -18.91 11.84 -37.68
C ASN A 125 -19.51 11.48 -39.03
#